data_AF-J1F717-F1
#
_entry.id   AF-J1F717-F1
#
_cell.length_a   1.000
_cell.length_b   1.000
_cell.length_c   1.000
_cell.angle_alpha   90.00
_cell.angle_beta   90.00
_cell.angle_gamma   90.00
#
_symmetry.space_group_name_H-M   'P 1'
#
loop_
_entity.id
_entity.type
_entity.pdbx_description
1 polymer ?
#
loop_
_entity_poly.entity_id
_entity_poly.type
_entity_poly.pdbx_seq_one_letter_code
_entity_poly.pdbx_strand_id
1 'polypeptide(L)'
;MKYAEWLDPKFSIWISKKIQELVSDGISWNEIRDLTKMDYKPLTLAIKTHIVPLHPKLNYNIVYGKIANYINCRVIGKKAKEIRDEKGIEAHELTRDFFTKEQLDQIEKVQIFTEILISQFDIYDFQSLSKKISKYKL
;
A
#
# COMPACT_ATOMS: atom_id res chain seq x y z
N MET A 1 -10.99 -12.41 -14.60
CA MET A 1 -9.58 -12.81 -14.38
C MET A 1 -9.25 -12.55 -12.91
N LYS A 2 -8.67 -13.52 -12.22
CA LYS A 2 -8.27 -13.40 -10.80
C LYS A 2 -6.76 -13.14 -10.74
N TYR A 3 -6.36 -12.16 -9.96
CA TYR A 3 -4.97 -11.75 -9.71
C TYR A 3 -4.63 -12.04 -8.25
N ALA A 4 -3.37 -12.38 -7.96
CA ALA A 4 -2.92 -12.65 -6.60
C ALA A 4 -3.69 -13.77 -5.86
N GLU A 5 -4.02 -14.88 -6.54
CA GLU A 5 -4.82 -15.99 -5.99
C GLU A 5 -4.20 -16.67 -4.74
N TRP A 6 -2.90 -16.49 -4.52
CA TRP A 6 -2.13 -16.96 -3.37
C TRP A 6 -2.35 -16.18 -2.07
N LEU A 7 -3.03 -15.02 -2.11
CA LEU A 7 -3.14 -14.07 -1.00
C LEU A 7 -4.51 -14.07 -0.27
N ASP A 8 -5.27 -15.17 -0.35
CA ASP A 8 -6.70 -15.35 0.00
C ASP A 8 -7.67 -15.09 -1.17
N PRO A 9 -8.64 -16.00 -1.44
CA PRO A 9 -9.57 -15.85 -2.56
C PRO A 9 -10.45 -14.59 -2.53
N LYS A 10 -10.89 -14.13 -1.35
CA LYS A 10 -11.72 -12.92 -1.25
C LYS A 10 -10.88 -11.68 -1.51
N PHE A 11 -9.67 -11.64 -0.98
CA PHE A 11 -8.76 -10.53 -1.22
C PHE A 11 -8.26 -10.48 -2.67
N SER A 12 -7.91 -11.63 -3.26
CA SER A 12 -7.59 -11.79 -4.68
C SER A 12 -8.68 -11.20 -5.58
N ILE A 13 -9.95 -11.54 -5.34
CA ILE A 13 -11.08 -10.99 -6.11
C ILE A 13 -11.20 -9.48 -5.89
N TRP A 14 -11.05 -9.01 -4.65
CA TRP A 14 -11.13 -7.59 -4.32
C TRP A 14 -10.05 -6.78 -5.05
N ILE A 15 -8.78 -7.22 -4.98
CA ILE A 15 -7.66 -6.50 -5.60
C ILE A 15 -7.74 -6.55 -7.12
N SER A 16 -8.22 -7.65 -7.68
CA SER A 16 -8.50 -7.80 -9.11
C SER A 16 -9.46 -6.74 -9.63
N LYS A 17 -10.54 -6.46 -8.87
CA LYS A 17 -11.50 -5.42 -9.22
C LYS A 17 -10.87 -4.03 -9.14
N LYS A 18 -10.05 -3.76 -8.12
CA LYS A 18 -9.36 -2.47 -7.96
C LYS A 18 -8.36 -2.19 -9.07
N ILE A 19 -7.65 -3.20 -9.50
CA ILE A 19 -6.76 -3.13 -10.66
C ILE A 19 -7.56 -2.78 -11.94
N GLN A 20 -8.71 -3.43 -12.17
CA GLN A 20 -9.57 -3.14 -13.34
C GLN A 20 -10.15 -1.72 -13.32
N GLU A 21 -10.53 -1.20 -12.14
CA GLU A 21 -10.98 0.19 -11.98
C GLU A 21 -9.86 1.18 -12.37
N LEU A 22 -8.62 0.90 -11.98
CA LEU A 22 -7.47 1.75 -12.32
C LEU A 22 -7.15 1.74 -13.82
N VAL A 23 -7.28 0.59 -14.47
CA VAL A 23 -7.16 0.48 -15.93
C VAL A 23 -8.25 1.25 -16.64
N SER A 24 -9.48 1.17 -16.15
CA SER A 24 -10.57 1.97 -16.70
C SER A 24 -10.29 3.48 -16.57
N ASP A 25 -9.48 3.90 -15.59
CA ASP A 25 -9.01 5.29 -15.40
C ASP A 25 -7.80 5.66 -16.30
N GLY A 26 -7.42 4.83 -17.30
CA GLY A 26 -6.42 5.17 -18.33
C GLY A 26 -5.10 4.40 -18.29
N ILE A 27 -5.01 3.32 -17.50
CA ILE A 27 -3.84 2.41 -17.53
C ILE A 27 -3.99 1.46 -18.73
N SER A 28 -2.91 1.20 -19.46
CA SER A 28 -2.89 0.48 -20.72
C SER A 28 -3.22 -1.02 -20.60
N TRP A 29 -3.60 -1.62 -21.73
CA TRP A 29 -3.85 -3.06 -21.84
C TRP A 29 -2.60 -3.93 -21.63
N ASN A 30 -1.41 -3.42 -21.96
CA ASN A 30 -0.16 -4.14 -21.69
C ASN A 30 0.07 -4.30 -20.18
N GLU A 31 -0.29 -3.28 -19.40
CA GLU A 31 -0.24 -3.34 -17.94
C GLU A 31 -1.22 -4.39 -17.41
N ILE A 32 -2.44 -4.54 -17.97
CA ILE A 32 -3.37 -5.64 -17.61
C ILE A 32 -2.74 -7.03 -17.77
N ARG A 33 -1.97 -7.23 -18.83
CA ARG A 33 -1.34 -8.52 -19.08
C ARG A 33 -0.23 -8.79 -18.07
N ASP A 34 0.57 -7.78 -17.74
CA ASP A 34 1.67 -7.92 -16.79
C ASP A 34 1.16 -8.09 -15.36
N LEU A 35 -0.01 -7.50 -15.04
CA LEU A 35 -0.74 -7.71 -13.78
C LEU A 35 -1.03 -9.19 -13.49
N THR A 36 -1.30 -10.01 -14.51
CA THR A 36 -1.58 -11.46 -14.35
C THR A 36 -0.39 -12.25 -13.85
N LYS A 37 0.81 -11.67 -13.94
CA LYS A 37 2.09 -12.25 -13.54
C LYS A 37 2.66 -11.59 -12.28
N MET A 38 1.81 -10.92 -11.51
CA MET A 38 2.25 -10.18 -10.32
C MET A 38 2.92 -11.09 -9.29
N ASP A 39 4.23 -10.94 -9.19
CA ASP A 39 4.99 -11.33 -8.01
C ASP A 39 4.88 -10.21 -6.97
N TYR A 40 4.17 -10.48 -5.88
CA TYR A 40 4.15 -9.62 -4.70
C TYR A 40 5.56 -9.50 -4.15
N LYS A 41 5.95 -8.26 -3.87
CA LYS A 41 7.16 -7.96 -3.13
C LYS A 41 6.79 -7.31 -1.81
N PRO A 42 7.62 -7.45 -0.76
CA PRO A 42 7.45 -6.60 0.41
C PRO A 42 7.46 -5.12 -0.01
N LEU A 43 6.54 -4.30 0.52
CA LEU A 43 6.46 -2.86 0.24
C LEU A 43 7.81 -2.14 0.41
N THR A 44 8.62 -2.60 1.36
CA THR A 44 9.99 -2.12 1.59
C THR A 44 10.90 -2.33 0.39
N LEU A 45 10.78 -3.47 -0.29
CA LEU A 45 11.53 -3.79 -1.51
C LEU A 45 11.06 -2.89 -2.66
N ALA A 46 9.76 -2.76 -2.86
CA ALA A 46 9.20 -1.92 -3.92
C ALA A 46 9.63 -0.45 -3.81
N ILE A 47 9.61 0.11 -2.60
CA ILE A 47 10.12 1.47 -2.36
C ILE A 47 11.60 1.59 -2.73
N LYS A 48 12.42 0.61 -2.35
CA LYS A 48 13.86 0.60 -2.62
C LYS A 48 14.18 0.45 -4.11
N THR A 49 13.38 -0.32 -4.86
CA THR A 49 13.66 -0.61 -6.26
C THR A 49 13.05 0.40 -7.23
N HIS A 50 11.88 0.98 -6.90
CA HIS A 50 11.16 1.87 -7.82
C HIS A 50 11.24 3.36 -7.41
N ILE A 51 11.23 3.69 -6.12
CA ILE A 51 11.13 5.09 -5.67
C ILE A 51 12.50 5.70 -5.38
N VAL A 52 13.31 5.02 -4.56
CA VAL A 52 14.61 5.54 -4.10
C VAL A 52 15.56 5.87 -5.27
N PRO A 53 15.69 5.04 -6.32
CA PRO A 53 16.58 5.34 -7.45
C PRO A 53 16.18 6.60 -8.23
N LEU A 54 14.89 6.92 -8.29
CA LEU A 54 14.36 8.10 -9.00
C LEU A 54 14.49 9.38 -8.16
N HIS A 55 14.64 9.25 -6.85
CA HIS A 55 14.77 10.35 -5.91
C HIS A 55 15.97 10.15 -4.99
N PRO A 56 17.21 10.24 -5.51
CA PRO A 56 18.42 9.94 -4.74
C PRO A 56 18.64 10.86 -3.53
N LYS A 57 17.97 12.02 -3.51
CA LYS A 57 17.99 12.96 -2.36
C LYS A 57 16.99 12.58 -1.25
N LEU A 58 16.04 11.68 -1.50
CA LEU A 58 15.07 11.25 -0.51
C LEU A 58 15.61 10.06 0.28
N ASN A 59 15.60 10.19 1.61
CA ASN A 59 15.95 9.09 2.50
C ASN A 59 14.83 8.03 2.50
N TYR A 60 15.20 6.76 2.31
CA TYR A 60 14.29 5.62 2.34
C TYR A 60 13.36 5.62 3.57
N ASN A 61 13.88 5.88 4.77
CA ASN A 61 13.10 5.87 6.00
C ASN A 61 12.03 6.97 6.01
N ILE A 62 12.31 8.12 5.38
CA ILE A 62 11.34 9.20 5.23
C ILE A 62 10.21 8.77 4.29
N VAL A 63 10.55 8.19 3.13
CA VAL A 63 9.57 7.72 2.15
C VAL A 63 8.70 6.62 2.75
N TYR A 64 9.32 5.60 3.35
CA TYR A 64 8.62 4.53 4.05
C TYR A 64 7.73 5.06 5.17
N GLY A 65 8.23 5.97 6.01
CA GLY A 65 7.47 6.57 7.11
C GLY A 65 6.24 7.35 6.63
N LYS A 66 6.33 8.06 5.49
CA LYS A 66 5.18 8.72 4.87
C LYS A 66 4.14 7.72 4.36
N ILE A 67 4.56 6.67 3.66
CA ILE A 67 3.66 5.61 3.17
C ILE A 67 3.01 4.88 4.35
N ALA A 68 3.78 4.52 5.38
CA ALA A 68 3.27 3.86 6.57
C ALA A 68 2.24 4.72 7.32
N ASN A 69 2.52 6.03 7.50
CA ASN A 69 1.55 6.95 8.08
C ASN A 69 0.29 7.09 7.24
N TYR A 70 0.42 7.10 5.91
CA TYR A 70 -0.72 7.12 5.01
C TYR A 70 -1.61 5.88 5.20
N ILE A 71 -1.01 4.69 5.25
CA ILE A 71 -1.74 3.43 5.46
C ILE A 71 -2.42 3.43 6.84
N ASN A 72 -1.73 3.89 7.89
CA ASN A 72 -2.32 4.01 9.22
C ASN A 72 -3.50 5.01 9.23
N CYS A 73 -3.37 6.17 8.58
CA CYS A 73 -4.48 7.11 8.46
C CYS A 73 -5.66 6.49 7.70
N ARG A 74 -5.38 5.66 6.69
CA ARG A 74 -6.42 5.04 5.87
C ARG A 74 -7.23 4.00 6.63
N VAL A 75 -6.59 3.18 7.44
CA VAL A 75 -7.22 2.06 8.15
C VAL A 75 -7.68 2.44 9.56
N ILE A 76 -6.86 3.21 10.27
CA ILE A 76 -7.05 3.55 11.69
C ILE A 76 -7.59 4.98 11.87
N GLY A 77 -7.47 5.83 10.84
CA GLY A 77 -7.88 7.24 10.92
C GLY A 77 -6.85 8.15 11.60
N LYS A 78 -5.68 7.63 11.98
CA LYS A 78 -4.65 8.34 12.76
C LYS A 78 -3.24 8.04 12.26
N LYS A 79 -2.32 9.00 12.39
CA LYS A 79 -0.88 8.81 12.17
C LYS A 79 -0.25 8.03 13.30
N ALA A 80 0.93 7.46 13.05
CA ALA A 80 1.65 6.69 14.08
C ALA A 80 1.88 7.50 15.37
N LYS A 81 2.18 8.80 15.27
CA LYS A 81 2.36 9.68 16.44
C LYS A 81 1.08 9.79 17.26
N GLU A 82 -0.05 10.08 16.62
CA GLU A 82 -1.35 10.23 17.30
C GLU A 82 -1.79 8.93 17.99
N ILE A 83 -1.50 7.78 17.36
CA ILE A 83 -1.76 6.46 17.94
C ILE A 83 -0.90 6.23 19.19
N ARG A 84 0.38 6.62 19.15
CA ARG A 84 1.27 6.52 20.31
C ARG A 84 0.80 7.40 21.46
N ASP A 85 0.48 8.66 21.16
CA ASP A 85 0.01 9.64 22.14
C ASP A 85 -1.30 9.18 22.80
N GLU A 86 -2.24 8.60 22.02
CA GLU A 86 -3.53 8.12 22.53
C GLU A 86 -3.41 6.86 23.40
N LYS A 87 -2.56 5.92 22.99
CA LYS A 87 -2.43 4.61 23.64
C LYS A 87 -1.33 4.57 24.69
N GLY A 88 -0.58 5.66 24.89
CA GLY A 88 0.56 5.72 25.79
C GLY A 88 1.70 4.79 25.38
N ILE A 89 1.96 4.65 24.07
CA ILE A 89 2.94 3.71 23.53
C ILE A 89 4.33 4.37 23.50
N GLU A 90 5.31 3.70 24.08
CA GLU A 90 6.69 4.18 24.12
C GLU A 90 7.33 4.18 22.72
N ALA A 91 8.32 5.06 22.50
CA ALA A 91 8.91 5.27 21.17
C ALA A 91 9.51 4.00 20.54
N HIS A 92 9.99 3.07 21.37
CA HIS A 92 10.62 1.81 20.95
C HIS A 92 9.62 0.70 20.62
N GLU A 93 8.37 0.81 21.08
CA GLU A 93 7.33 -0.17 20.85
C GLU A 93 6.70 -0.01 19.45
N LEU A 94 6.17 -1.09 18.89
CA LEU A 94 5.51 -1.08 17.59
C LEU A 94 4.03 -0.76 17.78
N THR A 95 3.53 0.27 17.09
CA THR A 95 2.09 0.61 17.14
C THR A 95 1.19 -0.53 16.67
N ARG A 96 1.71 -1.44 15.84
CA ARG A 96 0.98 -2.60 15.31
C ARG A 96 0.61 -3.62 16.39
N ASP A 97 1.36 -3.68 17.48
CA ASP A 97 1.10 -4.63 18.58
C ASP A 97 -0.21 -4.28 19.33
N PHE A 98 -0.71 -3.07 19.14
CA PHE A 98 -1.92 -2.54 19.76
C PHE A 98 -3.14 -2.51 18.83
N PHE A 99 -3.05 -3.17 17.66
CA PHE A 99 -4.13 -3.27 16.69
C PHE A 99 -4.85 -4.61 16.78
N THR A 100 -6.15 -4.61 16.45
CA THR A 100 -6.91 -5.85 16.34
C THR A 100 -6.46 -6.64 15.12
N LYS A 101 -6.73 -7.95 15.09
CA LYS A 101 -6.48 -8.79 13.91
C LYS A 101 -7.12 -8.21 12.66
N GLU A 102 -8.37 -7.75 12.76
CA GLU A 102 -9.08 -7.14 11.63
C GLU A 102 -8.37 -5.88 11.11
N GLN A 103 -7.88 -5.02 12.01
CA GLN A 103 -7.10 -3.84 11.62
C GLN A 103 -5.78 -4.21 10.93
N LEU A 104 -5.09 -5.23 11.43
CA LEU A 104 -3.86 -5.75 10.82
C LEU A 104 -4.12 -6.34 9.44
N ASP A 105 -5.18 -7.13 9.27
CA ASP A 105 -5.59 -7.69 7.98
C ASP A 105 -5.90 -6.55 6.99
N GLN A 106 -6.58 -5.48 7.41
CA GLN A 106 -6.85 -4.33 6.54
C GLN A 106 -5.57 -3.56 6.18
N ILE A 107 -4.64 -3.38 7.12
CA ILE A 107 -3.34 -2.77 6.86
C ILE A 107 -2.55 -3.57 5.83
N GLU A 108 -2.51 -4.89 5.97
CA GLU A 108 -1.81 -5.78 5.04
C GLU A 108 -2.40 -5.65 3.62
N LYS A 109 -3.73 -5.66 3.50
CA LYS A 109 -4.41 -5.46 2.22
C LYS A 109 -4.03 -4.14 1.54
N VAL A 110 -3.99 -3.04 2.29
CA VAL A 110 -3.58 -1.72 1.77
C VAL A 110 -2.10 -1.74 1.40
N GLN A 111 -1.25 -2.42 2.18
CA GLN A 111 0.18 -2.54 1.91
C GLN A 111 0.46 -3.27 0.61
N ILE A 112 -0.19 -4.41 0.41
CA ILE A 112 -0.09 -5.18 -0.83
C ILE A 112 -0.58 -4.33 -2.00
N PHE A 113 -1.73 -3.66 -1.87
CA PHE A 113 -2.23 -2.79 -2.93
C PHE A 113 -1.27 -1.64 -3.25
N THR A 114 -0.70 -1.01 -2.22
CA THR A 114 0.28 0.08 -2.39
C THR A 114 1.55 -0.41 -3.06
N GLU A 115 2.04 -1.59 -2.69
CA GLU A 115 3.21 -2.20 -3.32
C GLU A 115 2.95 -2.44 -4.82
N ILE A 116 1.81 -3.04 -5.14
CA ILE A 116 1.36 -3.26 -6.51
C ILE A 116 1.35 -1.96 -7.32
N LEU A 117 0.81 -0.86 -6.75
CA LEU A 117 0.81 0.46 -7.40
C LEU A 117 2.21 0.96 -7.74
N ILE A 118 3.15 0.75 -6.83
CA ILE A 118 4.54 1.18 -7.00
C ILE A 118 5.26 0.30 -8.02
N SER A 119 5.17 -1.03 -7.87
CA SER A 119 5.98 -1.98 -8.63
C SER A 119 5.52 -2.19 -10.06
N GLN A 120 4.21 -2.02 -10.33
CA GLN A 120 3.60 -2.48 -11.58
C GLN A 120 2.99 -1.37 -12.43
N PHE A 121 2.78 -0.19 -11.83
CA PHE A 121 2.19 0.94 -12.51
C PHE A 121 3.03 2.22 -12.37
N ASP A 122 4.17 2.14 -11.70
CA ASP A 122 5.03 3.29 -11.38
C ASP A 122 4.24 4.46 -10.74
N ILE A 123 3.16 4.14 -10.00
CA ILE A 123 2.36 5.13 -9.26
C ILE A 123 2.95 5.23 -7.86
N TYR A 124 3.91 6.14 -7.71
CA TYR A 124 4.60 6.34 -6.43
C TYR A 124 4.62 7.79 -5.93
N ASP A 125 4.12 8.76 -6.70
CA ASP A 125 4.01 10.12 -6.19
C ASP A 125 2.94 10.16 -5.08
N PHE A 126 3.27 10.80 -3.96
CA PHE A 126 2.42 10.79 -2.76
C PHE A 126 1.03 11.37 -2.99
N GLN A 127 0.89 12.31 -3.94
CA GLN A 127 -0.38 12.94 -4.25
C GLN A 127 -1.29 11.98 -5.05
N SER A 128 -0.75 11.26 -6.03
CA SER A 128 -1.47 10.23 -6.79
C SER A 128 -1.75 9.00 -5.95
N LEU A 129 -0.80 8.54 -5.13
CA LEU A 129 -1.03 7.47 -4.16
C LEU A 129 -2.18 7.85 -3.22
N SER A 130 -2.13 9.06 -2.63
CA SER A 130 -3.17 9.56 -1.74
C SER A 130 -4.52 9.69 -2.45
N LYS A 131 -4.56 10.26 -3.66
CA LYS A 131 -5.78 10.44 -4.45
C LYS A 131 -6.41 9.11 -4.86
N LYS A 132 -5.60 8.15 -5.33
CA LYS A 132 -6.10 6.83 -5.74
C LYS A 132 -6.55 6.03 -4.52
N ILE A 133 -5.75 5.90 -3.47
CA ILE A 133 -6.14 5.11 -2.29
C ILE A 133 -7.29 5.77 -1.49
N SER A 134 -7.44 7.11 -1.52
CA SER A 134 -8.60 7.79 -0.91
C SER A 134 -9.93 7.59 -1.66
N LYS A 135 -9.89 7.40 -3.00
CA LYS A 135 -11.06 7.02 -3.83
C LYS A 135 -11.62 5.66 -3.40
N TYR A 136 -10.82 4.82 -2.76
CA TYR A 136 -11.20 3.46 -2.40
C TYR A 136 -11.53 3.36 -0.91
N LYS A 137 -12.83 3.41 -0.56
CA LYS A 137 -13.35 2.93 0.73
C LYS A 137 -13.08 1.44 0.88
N LEU A 138 -11.97 1.13 1.54
CA LEU A 138 -11.74 -0.14 2.23
C LEU A 138 -12.59 -0.16 3.50
#